data_AF-A0A914JBK9-F1
#
_entry.id   AF-A0A914JBK9-F1
#
_cell.length_a   1.000
_cell.length_b   1.000
_cell.length_c   1.000
_cell.angle_alpha   90.00
_cell.angle_beta   90.00
_cell.angle_gamma   90.00
#
_symmetry.space_group_name_H-M   'P 1'
#
loop_
_entity.id
_entity.type
_entity.pdbx_description
1 polymer ?
#
loop_
_entity_poly.entity_id
_entity_poly.type
_entity_poly.pdbx_seq_one_letter_code
_entity_poly.pdbx_strand_id
1 'polypeptide(L)' 'MVLHLIGLGLGDIKDITVRGLETAKACQKIYLEAYTSILSYGLDRSELEKTFGKPVIEADRELIEQFAGQCFGYFVTFI' A
#
# COMPACT_ATOMS: atom_id res chain seq x y z
N MET A 1 2.84 17.95 4.92
CA MET A 1 2.63 16.65 4.23
C MET A 1 2.27 15.60 5.28
N VAL A 2 1.41 14.65 4.95
CA VAL A 2 0.86 13.67 5.91
C VAL A 2 1.16 12.25 5.41
N LEU A 3 1.58 11.38 6.33
CA LEU A 3 1.75 9.95 6.10
C LEU A 3 0.49 9.22 6.56
N HIS A 4 -0.08 8.39 5.69
CA HIS A 4 -1.21 7.52 6.04
C HIS A 4 -0.73 6.09 5.96
N LEU A 5 -1.04 5.30 7.00
CA LEU A 5 -0.86 3.86 7.07
C LEU A 5 -2.22 3.22 6.81
N ILE A 6 -2.32 2.41 5.76
CA ILE A 6 -3.58 1.80 5.33
C ILE A 6 -3.37 0.30 5.24
N GLY A 7 -4.08 -0.45 6.09
CA GLY A 7 -4.11 -1.91 6.01
C GLY A 7 -5.02 -2.37 4.87
N LEU A 8 -4.55 -3.35 4.10
CA LEU A 8 -5.28 -3.96 2.99
C LEU A 8 -6.15 -5.15 3.39
N GLY A 9 -5.96 -5.68 4.61
CA GLY A 9 -6.64 -6.88 5.08
C GLY A 9 -5.88 -8.15 4.73
N LEU A 10 -6.49 -9.30 5.01
CA LEU A 10 -5.85 -10.62 4.91
C LEU A 10 -6.33 -11.45 3.71
N GLY A 11 -7.44 -11.07 3.08
CA GLY A 11 -8.01 -11.73 1.90
C GLY A 11 -7.61 -11.02 0.60
N ASP A 12 -8.58 -10.35 -0.04
CA ASP A 12 -8.39 -9.67 -1.31
C ASP A 12 -8.44 -8.13 -1.16
N ILE A 13 -8.28 -7.40 -2.27
CA ILE A 13 -8.30 -5.93 -2.28
C ILE A 13 -9.60 -5.33 -1.73
N LYS A 14 -10.70 -6.10 -1.62
CA LYS A 14 -11.98 -5.62 -1.09
C LYS A 14 -12.01 -5.62 0.44
N ASP A 15 -11.06 -6.27 1.10
CA ASP A 15 -10.91 -6.18 2.55
C ASP A 15 -10.39 -4.81 3.00
N ILE A 16 -9.89 -3.99 2.07
CA ILE A 16 -9.57 -2.60 2.36
C ILE A 16 -10.82 -1.86 2.83
N THR A 17 -10.69 -1.10 3.91
CA THR A 17 -11.80 -0.24 4.37
C THR A 17 -12.13 0.81 3.31
N VAL A 18 -13.41 1.20 3.22
CA VAL A 18 -13.87 2.27 2.31
C VAL A 18 -13.04 3.55 2.50
N ARG A 19 -12.79 3.94 3.76
CA ARG A 19 -11.94 5.11 4.09
C ARG A 19 -10.50 4.92 3.64
N GLY A 20 -9.95 3.72 3.75
CA GLY A 20 -8.62 3.37 3.24
C GLY A 20 -8.54 3.55 1.72
N LEU A 21 -9.54 3.05 0.99
CA LEU A 21 -9.61 3.18 -0.46
C LEU A 21 -9.73 4.64 -0.92
N GLU A 22 -10.61 5.42 -0.30
CA GLU A 22 -10.76 6.85 -0.61
C GLU A 22 -9.48 7.64 -0.34
N THR A 23 -8.84 7.34 0.80
CA THR A 23 -7.55 7.94 1.16
C THR A 23 -6.50 7.58 0.11
N ALA A 24 -6.34 6.30 -0.23
CA ALA A 24 -5.38 5.82 -1.21
C ALA A 24 -5.58 6.48 -2.59
N LYS A 25 -6.82 6.68 -3.04
CA LYS A 25 -7.12 7.39 -4.30
C LYS A 25 -6.72 8.87 -4.26
N ALA A 26 -6.86 9.54 -3.12
CA ALA A 26 -6.46 10.93 -2.93
C ALA A 26 -4.92 11.12 -2.85
N CYS A 27 -4.18 10.07 -2.50
CA CYS A 27 -2.73 10.10 -2.34
C CYS A 27 -1.97 10.35 -3.65
N GLN A 28 -0.84 11.07 -3.61
CA GLN A 28 -0.01 11.31 -4.80
C GLN A 28 0.85 10.09 -5.19
N LYS A 29 1.34 9.34 -4.21
CA LYS A 29 2.11 8.11 -4.39
C LYS A 29 1.52 7.02 -3.52
N ILE A 30 1.74 5.78 -3.91
CA ILE A 30 1.28 4.60 -3.18
C ILE A 30 2.47 3.66 -3.11
N TYR A 31 2.91 3.34 -1.90
CA TYR A 31 3.95 2.36 -1.65
C TYR A 31 3.31 1.10 -1.08
N LEU A 32 3.69 -0.08 -1.57
CA LEU A 32 3.19 -1.38 -1.15
C LEU A 32 4.33 -2.17 -0.50
N GLU A 33 4.18 -2.46 0.77
CA GLU A 33 5.09 -3.34 1.49
C GLU A 33 4.53 -4.76 1.51
N ALA A 34 5.27 -5.74 0.97
CA ALA A 34 4.80 -7.12 0.80
C ALA A 34 5.72 -8.18 1.46
N TYR A 35 6.64 -7.76 2.32
CA TYR A 35 7.63 -8.64 2.96
C TYR A 35 7.25 -9.05 4.39
N THR A 36 6.40 -8.29 5.08
CA THR A 36 5.96 -8.54 6.47
C THR A 36 4.79 -9.53 6.55
N SER A 37 4.05 -9.71 5.46
CA SER A 37 2.98 -10.70 5.35
C SER A 37 3.06 -11.38 3.98
N ILE A 38 3.01 -12.71 3.97
CA ILE A 38 2.85 -13.46 2.72
C ILE A 38 1.49 -13.06 2.17
N LEU A 39 1.47 -12.46 0.98
CA LEU A 39 0.26 -12.22 0.18
C LEU A 39 -0.46 -13.56 -0.04
N SER A 40 -1.21 -13.96 0.97
CA SER A 40 -1.86 -15.24 1.05
C SER A 40 -3.08 -15.12 0.14
N TYR A 41 -2.89 -15.52 -1.11
CA TYR A 41 -3.82 -15.39 -2.25
C TYR A 41 -3.68 -14.12 -3.09
N GLY A 42 -2.78 -14.17 -4.08
CA GLY A 42 -3.09 -13.68 -5.43
C GLY A 42 -3.30 -12.17 -5.60
N LEU A 43 -2.79 -11.34 -4.70
CA LEU A 43 -2.81 -9.89 -4.85
C LEU A 43 -1.95 -9.48 -6.05
N ASP A 44 -2.61 -9.26 -7.17
CA ASP A 44 -2.00 -8.77 -8.40
C ASP A 44 -1.80 -7.26 -8.28
N ARG A 45 -0.55 -6.82 -8.42
CA ARG A 45 -0.20 -5.40 -8.46
C ARG A 45 -1.01 -4.63 -9.51
N SER A 46 -1.32 -5.28 -10.63
CA SER A 46 -2.15 -4.70 -11.71
C SER A 46 -3.57 -4.41 -11.24
N GLU A 47 -4.14 -5.25 -10.37
CA GLU A 47 -5.45 -5.04 -9.78
C GLU A 47 -5.44 -3.91 -8.75
N LEU A 48 -4.38 -3.80 -7.96
CA LEU A 48 -4.16 -2.67 -7.05
C LEU A 48 -4.07 -1.35 -7.82
N GLU A 49 -3.24 -1.30 -8.85
CA GLU A 49 -3.06 -0.11 -9.68
C GLU A 49 -4.36 0.32 -10.35
N LYS A 50 -5.15 -0.65 -10.85
CA LYS A 50 -6.49 -0.39 -11.40
C LYS A 50 -7.46 0.13 -10.34
N THR A 51 -7.41 -0.43 -9.13
CA THR A 51 -8.32 -0.07 -8.03
C THR A 51 -8.02 1.33 -7.49
N PHE A 52 -6.74 1.68 -7.36
CA PHE A 52 -6.32 3.01 -6.90
C PHE A 52 -6.25 4.05 -8.03
N GLY A 53 -6.22 3.60 -9.29
CA GLY A 53 -6.08 4.46 -10.47
C GLY A 53 -4.69 5.08 -10.61
N LYS A 54 -3.68 4.49 -9.97
CA LYS A 54 -2.33 5.05 -9.82
C LYS A 54 -1.30 3.92 -9.73
N PRO A 55 -0.05 4.16 -10.19
CA PRO A 55 1.03 3.19 -10.05
C PRO A 55 1.32 2.94 -8.58
N VAL A 56 1.52 1.67 -8.25
CA VAL A 56 1.86 1.20 -6.91
C VAL A 56 3.36 0.90 -6.92
N ILE A 57 4.10 1.44 -5.96
CA ILE A 57 5.56 1.30 -5.86
C ILE A 57 5.83 0.22 -4.81
N GLU A 58 6.50 -0.86 -5.19
CA GLU A 58 6.93 -1.86 -4.21
C GLU A 58 7.98 -1.26 -3.28
N ALA A 59 7.76 -1.42 -1.98
CA ALA A 59 8.65 -0.98 -0.94
C ALA A 59 9.28 -2.19 -0.26
N ASP A 60 10.58 -2.33 -0.48
CA ASP A 60 11.35 -3.41 0.12
C ASP A 60 11.69 -3.11 1.59
N ARG A 61 12.19 -4.15 2.27
CA ARG A 61 12.56 -4.07 3.68
C ARG A 61 13.54 -2.95 3.99
N GLU A 62 14.50 -2.70 3.11
CA GLU A 62 15.52 -1.67 3.31
C GLU A 62 14.89 -0.27 3.23
N LEU A 63 14.03 -0.03 2.23
CA LEU A 63 13.27 1.21 2.11
C LEU A 63 12.40 1.47 3.35
N ILE A 64 11.80 0.42 3.93
CA ILE A 64 10.89 0.56 5.07
C ILE A 64 11.61 0.66 6.41
N GLU A 65 12.62 -0.16 6.66
CA GLU A 65 13.30 -0.17 7.95
C GLU A 65 14.37 0.93 8.06
N GLN A 66 15.00 1.32 6.95
CA GLN A 66 16.12 2.28 6.98
C GLN A 66 15.77 3.63 6.37
N PHE A 67 14.88 3.66 5.38
CA PHE A 67 14.60 4.87 4.59
C PHE A 67 13.12 5.29 4.64
N ALA A 68 12.35 4.90 5.65
CA ALA A 68 10.97 5.34 5.82
C ALA A 68 10.84 6.88 5.80
N GLY A 69 11.88 7.58 6.28
CA GLY A 69 11.99 9.03 6.20
C GLY A 69 12.05 9.59 4.77
N GLN A 70 12.36 8.80 3.75
CA GLN A 70 12.36 9.20 2.33
C GLN A 70 11.06 8.82 1.60
N CYS A 71 10.19 8.04 2.25
CA CYS A 71 8.85 7.69 1.76
C CYS A 71 7.88 8.88 1.94
N PHE A 72 8.25 10.03 1.38
CA PHE A 72 7.42 11.23 1.39
C PHE A 72 6.29 11.08 0.36
N GLY A 73 5.12 10.70 0.86
CA GLY A 73 3.90 10.60 0.06
C GLY A 73 3.16 9.27 0.17
N TYR A 74 2.77 8.87 1.39
CA TYR A 74 1.81 7.79 1.70
C TYR A 74 2.32 6.34 1.60
N PHE A 75 2.29 5.60 2.70
CA PHE A 75 2.77 4.22 2.81
C PHE A 75 1.59 3.27 3.04
N VAL A 76 1.28 2.42 2.07
CA VAL A 76 0.29 1.33 2.24
C VAL A 76 1.05 0.14 2.83
N THR A 77 0.83 -0.10 4.11
CA THR A 77 1.49 -1.18 4.85
C THR A 77 0.53 -2.35 5.01
N PHE A 78 1.03 -3.57 4.92
CA PHE A 78 0.29 -4.73 5.43
C PHE A 78 0.54 -4.90 6.92
N ILE A 79 -0.51 -5.35 7.61
CA ILE A 79 -0.44 -6.18 8.82
C ILE A 79 -1.23 -7.44 8.49
#